data_AF-A0A956UP42-F1
#
_entry.id   AF-A0A956UP42-F1
#
_cell.length_a   1.000
_cell.length_b   1.000
_cell.length_c   1.000
_cell.angle_alpha   90.00
_cell.angle_beta   90.00
_cell.angle_gamma   90.00
#
_symmetry.space_group_name_H-M   'P 1'
#
loop_
_entity.id
_entity.type
_entity.pdbx_description
1 polymer ?
#
loop_
_entity_poly.entity_id
_entity_poly.type
_entity_poly.pdbx_seq_one_letter_code
_entity_poly.pdbx_strand_id
1 'polypeptide(L)'
;MGPAAALASALLWAATSTALTALSARSSAVVLTGFRLAAATAFVPVVVLATGGFSQVTSVPPLVFATLVLSGAVGYGLGDTAYIRCLSLLGMPKTFPVSIAGYIGLTVLGGAVFLDEPVTLGLLAGASLIAAGITMVVL
;
A
#
# COMPACT_ATOMS: atom_id res chain seq x y z
N MET A 1 5.68 -9.21 17.69
CA MET A 1 5.09 -10.03 16.61
C MET A 1 5.42 -9.43 15.23
N GLY A 2 6.71 -9.20 14.94
CA GLY A 2 7.13 -8.39 13.78
C GLY A 2 7.47 -9.19 12.52
N PRO A 3 8.45 -10.11 12.56
CA PRO A 3 8.97 -10.73 11.34
C PRO A 3 7.96 -11.64 10.61
N ALA A 4 7.19 -12.44 11.35
CA ALA A 4 6.20 -13.35 10.75
C ALA A 4 5.06 -12.58 10.05
N ALA A 5 4.61 -11.47 10.63
CA ALA A 5 3.61 -10.60 10.01
C ALA A 5 4.15 -9.92 8.76
N ALA A 6 5.42 -9.49 8.77
CA ALA A 6 6.08 -8.93 7.61
C ALA A 6 6.20 -9.96 6.46
N LEU A 7 6.60 -11.19 6.77
CA LEU A 7 6.67 -12.28 5.78
C LEU A 7 5.29 -12.64 5.22
N ALA A 8 4.28 -12.77 6.09
CA ALA A 8 2.91 -13.01 5.65
C ALA A 8 2.39 -11.89 4.74
N SER A 9 2.66 -10.63 5.11
CA SER A 9 2.30 -9.47 4.29
C SER A 9 2.99 -9.51 2.92
N ALA A 10 4.30 -9.80 2.89
CA ALA A 10 5.05 -9.92 1.64
C ALA A 10 4.51 -11.04 0.73
N LEU A 11 4.19 -12.20 1.30
CA LEU A 11 3.57 -13.32 0.57
C LEU A 11 2.19 -12.94 0.02
N LEU A 12 1.33 -12.33 0.83
CA LEU A 12 0.01 -11.87 0.40
C LEU A 12 0.11 -10.82 -0.70
N TRP A 13 1.06 -9.90 -0.60
CA TRP A 13 1.31 -8.89 -1.62
C TRP A 13 1.77 -9.49 -2.95
N ALA A 14 2.70 -10.45 -2.90
CA ALA A 14 3.20 -11.14 -4.08
C ALA A 14 2.09 -11.95 -4.77
N ALA A 15 1.32 -12.73 -4.00
CA ALA A 15 0.20 -13.51 -4.51
C ALA A 15 -0.87 -12.61 -5.13
N THR A 16 -1.27 -11.55 -4.41
CA THR A 16 -2.29 -10.62 -4.87
C THR A 16 -1.87 -9.89 -6.13
N SER A 17 -0.62 -9.41 -6.21
CA SER A 17 -0.16 -8.66 -7.38
C SER A 17 -0.02 -9.56 -8.61
N THR A 18 0.37 -10.82 -8.42
CA THR A 18 0.37 -11.82 -9.50
C THR A 18 -1.05 -12.10 -10.01
N ALA A 19 -2.00 -12.31 -9.10
CA ALA A 19 -3.41 -12.51 -9.45
C ALA A 19 -4.02 -11.28 -10.14
N LEU A 20 -3.75 -10.07 -9.62
CA LEU A 20 -4.22 -8.82 -10.21
C LEU A 20 -3.62 -8.58 -11.60
N THR A 21 -2.36 -8.97 -11.83
CA THR A 21 -1.75 -8.90 -13.17
C THR A 21 -2.55 -9.73 -14.16
N ALA A 22 -2.87 -10.99 -13.82
CA ALA A 22 -3.66 -11.87 -14.67
C ALA A 22 -5.10 -11.35 -14.90
N LEU A 23 -5.75 -10.83 -13.86
CA LEU A 23 -7.11 -10.29 -13.94
C LEU A 23 -7.17 -8.96 -14.70
N SER A 24 -6.16 -8.10 -14.56
CA SER A 24 -6.09 -6.78 -15.21
C SER A 24 -6.02 -6.87 -16.73
N ALA A 25 -5.61 -8.02 -17.28
CA ALA A 25 -5.63 -8.28 -18.72
C ALA A 25 -7.07 -8.43 -19.28
N ARG A 26 -8.06 -8.70 -18.42
CA ARG A 26 -9.45 -8.99 -18.80
C ARG A 26 -10.49 -8.11 -18.12
N SER A 27 -10.06 -7.21 -17.23
CA SER A 27 -10.96 -6.39 -16.43
C SER A 27 -10.37 -4.99 -16.28
N SER A 28 -11.23 -3.98 -16.23
CA SER A 28 -10.76 -2.61 -16.04
C SER A 28 -10.18 -2.44 -14.63
N ALA A 29 -9.13 -1.61 -14.53
CA ALA A 29 -8.47 -1.33 -13.25
C ALA A 29 -9.46 -0.80 -12.19
N VAL A 30 -10.40 0.06 -12.61
CA VAL A 30 -11.43 0.62 -11.73
C VAL A 30 -12.32 -0.47 -11.12
N VAL A 31 -12.72 -1.48 -11.90
CA VAL A 31 -13.56 -2.58 -11.40
C VAL A 31 -12.79 -3.42 -10.38
N LEU A 32 -11.52 -3.74 -10.67
CA LEU A 32 -10.67 -4.51 -9.77
C LEU A 32 -10.39 -3.76 -8.46
N THR A 33 -10.10 -2.46 -8.53
CA THR A 33 -9.97 -1.60 -7.34
C THR A 33 -11.28 -1.55 -6.56
N GLY A 34 -12.43 -1.41 -7.24
CA GLY A 34 -13.75 -1.40 -6.61
C GLY A 34 -14.02 -2.66 -5.80
N PHE A 35 -13.73 -3.85 -6.36
CA PHE A 35 -13.86 -5.11 -5.63
C PHE A 35 -12.93 -5.19 -4.41
N ARG A 36 -11.67 -4.76 -4.58
CA ARG A 36 -10.68 -4.73 -3.49
C ARG A 36 -11.13 -3.82 -2.34
N LEU A 37 -11.64 -2.63 -2.66
CA LEU A 37 -12.18 -1.68 -1.70
C LEU A 37 -13.47 -2.16 -1.04
N ALA A 38 -14.36 -2.83 -1.79
CA ALA A 38 -15.58 -3.42 -1.23
C ALA A 38 -15.24 -4.52 -0.21
N ALA A 39 -14.29 -5.41 -0.54
CA ALA A 39 -13.81 -6.42 0.38
C ALA A 39 -13.17 -5.81 1.64
N ALA A 40 -12.34 -4.78 1.46
CA ALA A 40 -11.74 -4.05 2.59
C ALA A 40 -12.82 -3.38 3.47
N THR A 41 -13.83 -2.75 2.86
CA THR A 41 -14.93 -2.08 3.57
C THR A 41 -15.75 -3.08 4.39
N ALA A 42 -15.95 -4.30 3.90
CA ALA A 42 -16.62 -5.36 4.66
C ALA A 42 -15.74 -5.92 5.80
N PHE A 43 -14.42 -6.01 5.59
CA PHE A 43 -13.50 -6.65 6.53
C PHE A 43 -13.03 -5.72 7.66
N VAL A 44 -12.77 -4.45 7.37
CA VAL A 44 -12.24 -3.48 8.37
C VAL A 44 -13.15 -3.35 9.60
N PRO A 45 -14.49 -3.28 9.51
CA PRO A 45 -15.37 -3.26 10.67
C PRO A 45 -15.21 -4.49 11.57
N VAL A 46 -14.99 -5.67 10.99
CA VAL A 46 -14.75 -6.91 11.76
C VAL A 46 -13.47 -6.78 12.58
N VAL A 47 -12.40 -6.23 12.00
CA VAL A 47 -11.14 -5.97 12.70
C VAL A 47 -11.32 -4.94 13.82
N VAL A 48 -12.05 -3.85 13.56
CA VAL A 48 -12.34 -2.82 14.57
C VAL A 48 -13.10 -3.40 15.76
N LEU A 49 -14.10 -4.27 15.51
CA LEU A 49 -14.84 -4.94 16.56
C LEU A 49 -13.98 -5.93 17.34
N ALA A 50 -13.18 -6.75 16.64
CA ALA A 50 -12.30 -7.74 17.26
C ALA A 50 -11.18 -7.10 18.11
N THR A 51 -10.77 -5.88 17.78
CA THR A 51 -9.72 -5.13 18.51
C THR A 51 -10.29 -4.17 19.57
N GLY A 52 -11.62 -4.04 19.67
CA GLY A 52 -12.28 -3.15 20.62
C GLY A 52 -12.20 -1.65 20.26
N GLY A 53 -11.85 -1.31 19.02
CA GLY A 53 -11.63 0.08 18.58
C GLY A 53 -12.88 0.91 18.31
N PHE A 54 -14.08 0.40 18.61
CA PHE A 54 -15.33 1.05 18.22
C PHE A 54 -15.53 2.44 18.86
N SER A 55 -15.12 2.60 20.13
CA SER A 55 -15.22 3.89 20.84
C SER A 55 -14.28 4.97 20.28
N GLN A 56 -13.19 4.56 19.64
CA GLN A 56 -12.23 5.47 19.01
C GLN A 56 -12.76 5.99 17.68
N VAL A 57 -13.52 5.20 16.95
CA VAL A 57 -14.14 5.61 15.67
C VAL A 57 -15.21 6.67 15.88
N THR A 58 -16.03 6.55 16.93
CA THR A 58 -17.12 7.49 17.19
C THR A 58 -16.66 8.82 17.81
N SER A 59 -15.43 8.89 18.30
CA SER A 59 -14.84 10.09 18.92
C SER A 59 -13.97 10.91 17.97
N VAL A 60 -13.81 10.50 16.71
CA VAL A 60 -12.99 11.21 15.72
C VAL A 60 -13.62 12.56 15.36
N PRO A 61 -12.86 13.67 15.40
CA PRO A 61 -13.35 14.97 14.95
C PRO A 61 -13.75 14.96 13.46
N PRO A 62 -14.82 15.66 13.04
CA PRO A 62 -15.29 15.65 11.65
C PRO A 62 -14.23 16.05 10.62
N LEU A 63 -13.35 17.00 10.97
CA LEU A 63 -12.26 17.42 10.11
C LEU A 63 -11.24 16.29 9.89
N VAL A 64 -10.85 15.59 10.96
CA VAL A 64 -9.93 14.44 10.88
C VAL A 64 -10.55 13.33 10.04
N PHE A 65 -11.85 13.07 10.25
CA PHE A 65 -12.58 12.10 9.44
C PHE A 65 -12.60 12.48 7.96
N ALA A 66 -12.86 13.75 7.62
CA ALA A 66 -12.82 14.23 6.23
C ALA A 66 -11.43 14.06 5.60
N THR A 67 -10.36 14.35 6.34
CA THR A 67 -8.98 14.14 5.84
C THR A 67 -8.65 12.66 5.63
N LEU A 68 -9.16 11.76 6.48
CA LEU A 68 -9.02 10.32 6.31
C LEU A 68 -9.75 9.83 5.06
N VAL A 69 -10.98 10.30 4.83
CA VAL A 69 -11.74 9.98 3.61
C VAL A 69 -11.00 10.46 2.36
N LEU A 70 -10.49 11.69 2.37
CA LEU A 70 -9.70 12.23 1.26
C LEU A 70 -8.41 11.42 1.03
N SER A 71 -7.69 11.09 2.10
CA SER A 71 -6.49 10.23 2.02
C SER A 71 -6.82 8.86 1.46
N GLY A 72 -7.94 8.25 1.85
CA GLY A 72 -8.37 6.95 1.33
C GLY A 72 -8.76 7.02 -0.14
N ALA A 73 -9.47 8.08 -0.55
CA ALA A 73 -9.87 8.30 -1.94
C ALA A 73 -8.66 8.51 -2.86
N VAL A 74 -7.67 9.28 -2.43
CA VAL A 74 -6.44 9.52 -3.20
C VAL A 74 -5.54 8.28 -3.15
N GLY A 75 -5.23 7.77 -1.97
CA GLY A 75 -4.30 6.66 -1.77
C GLY A 75 -4.81 5.36 -2.38
N TYR A 76 -5.99 4.90 -1.96
CA TYR A 76 -6.54 3.64 -2.43
C TYR A 76 -7.38 3.80 -3.69
N GLY A 77 -8.17 4.87 -3.83
CA GLY A 77 -8.99 5.06 -5.03
C GLY A 77 -8.16 5.33 -6.28
N LEU A 78 -7.38 6.41 -6.28
CA LEU A 78 -6.52 6.77 -7.41
C LEU A 78 -5.25 5.91 -7.47
N GLY A 79 -4.58 5.72 -6.32
CA GLY A 79 -3.32 4.97 -6.27
C GLY A 79 -3.46 3.50 -6.67
N ASP A 80 -4.36 2.72 -6.07
CA ASP A 80 -4.52 1.30 -6.45
C ASP A 80 -4.99 1.16 -7.91
N THR A 81 -5.85 2.07 -8.39
CA THR A 81 -6.30 2.05 -9.79
C THR A 81 -5.15 2.31 -10.76
N ALA A 82 -4.29 3.29 -10.45
CA ALA A 82 -3.09 3.56 -11.24
C ALA A 82 -2.13 2.36 -11.20
N TYR A 83 -1.92 1.76 -10.03
CA TYR A 83 -1.08 0.56 -9.86
C TYR A 83 -1.59 -0.62 -10.70
N ILE A 84 -2.88 -0.96 -10.61
CA ILE A 84 -3.48 -2.05 -11.39
C ILE A 84 -3.41 -1.74 -12.89
N ARG A 85 -3.57 -0.47 -13.28
CA ARG A 85 -3.38 -0.06 -14.67
C ARG A 85 -1.93 -0.18 -15.13
N CYS A 86 -0.94 0.00 -14.27
CA CYS A 86 0.45 -0.28 -14.60
C CYS A 86 0.73 -1.78 -14.75
N LEU A 87 0.15 -2.63 -13.89
CA LEU A 87 0.22 -4.10 -14.02
C LEU A 87 -0.33 -4.55 -15.38
N SER A 88 -1.52 -4.05 -15.73
CA SER A 88 -1.98 -3.67 -17.06
C SER A 88 -1.01 -3.74 -18.25
N LEU A 89 -0.08 -2.79 -18.19
CA LEU A 89 0.69 -2.29 -19.33
C LEU A 89 2.12 -2.83 -19.33
N LEU A 90 2.68 -3.01 -18.14
CA LEU A 90 4.10 -3.31 -17.93
C LEU A 90 4.32 -4.71 -17.33
N GLY A 91 3.26 -5.34 -16.83
CA GLY A 91 3.32 -6.59 -16.11
C GLY A 91 3.92 -6.46 -14.71
N MET A 92 3.81 -7.54 -13.94
CA MET A 92 4.33 -7.63 -12.57
C MET A 92 5.84 -7.35 -12.43
N PRO A 93 6.73 -7.94 -13.28
CA PRO A 93 8.17 -7.85 -13.06
C PRO A 93 8.73 -6.42 -13.13
N LYS A 94 8.10 -5.53 -13.88
CA LYS A 94 8.52 -4.13 -14.00
C LYS A 94 7.76 -3.21 -13.05
N THR A 95 6.45 -3.40 -12.92
CA THR A 95 5.59 -2.51 -12.13
C THR A 95 5.93 -2.58 -10.64
N PHE A 96 6.06 -3.80 -10.10
CA PHE A 96 6.22 -3.98 -8.67
C PHE A 96 7.54 -3.37 -8.15
N PRO A 97 8.70 -3.63 -8.77
CA PRO A 97 9.97 -3.08 -8.27
C PRO A 97 10.05 -1.56 -8.33
N VAL A 98 9.56 -0.95 -9.41
CA VAL A 98 9.48 0.52 -9.53
C VAL A 98 8.56 1.10 -8.45
N SER A 99 7.39 0.49 -8.24
CA SER A 99 6.43 0.96 -7.23
C SER A 99 7.00 0.88 -5.81
N ILE A 100 7.69 -0.21 -5.45
CA ILE A 100 8.23 -0.38 -4.09
C ILE A 100 9.46 0.51 -3.87
N ALA A 101 10.35 0.64 -4.84
CA ALA A 101 11.48 1.57 -4.74
C ALA A 101 10.98 3.02 -4.54
N GLY A 102 9.97 3.43 -5.29
CA GLY A 102 9.29 4.72 -5.12
C GLY A 102 8.62 4.85 -3.75
N TYR A 103 7.89 3.82 -3.31
CA TYR A 103 7.22 3.80 -2.01
C TYR A 103 8.20 3.99 -0.85
N ILE A 104 9.35 3.31 -0.87
CA ILE A 104 10.37 3.44 0.19
C ILE A 104 10.90 4.87 0.26
N GLY A 105 11.29 5.44 -0.88
CA GLY A 105 11.81 6.81 -0.92
C GLY A 105 10.78 7.85 -0.47
N LEU A 106 9.54 7.72 -0.95
CA LEU A 106 8.44 8.61 -0.58
C LEU A 106 8.03 8.45 0.89
N THR A 107 8.12 7.25 1.45
CA THR A 107 7.81 7.02 2.87
C THR A 107 8.87 7.65 3.77
N VAL A 108 10.16 7.49 3.46
CA VAL A 108 11.24 8.15 4.22
C VAL A 108 11.11 9.66 4.15
N LEU A 109 10.86 10.20 2.95
CA LEU A 109 10.66 11.63 2.77
C LEU A 109 9.41 12.13 3.51
N GLY A 110 8.31 11.39 3.43
CA GLY A 110 7.06 11.72 4.10
C GLY A 110 7.18 11.70 5.62
N GLY A 111 7.88 10.70 6.19
CA GLY A 111 8.19 10.63 7.62
C GLY A 111 8.99 11.84 8.08
N ALA A 112 10.03 12.21 7.32
CA ALA A 112 10.87 13.36 7.63
C ALA A 112 10.12 14.70 7.55
N VAL A 113 9.26 14.89 6.53
CA VAL A 113 8.59 16.18 6.26
C VAL A 113 7.30 16.36 7.06
N PHE A 114 6.51 15.30 7.26
CA PHE A 114 5.18 15.40 7.86
C PHE A 114 5.11 14.91 9.32
N LEU A 115 6.03 14.02 9.73
CA LEU A 115 6.02 13.40 11.05
C LEU A 115 7.23 13.81 11.92
N ASP A 116 8.09 14.69 11.42
CA ASP A 116 9.35 15.10 12.07
C ASP A 116 10.23 13.90 12.50
N GLU A 117 10.18 12.81 11.73
CA GLU A 117 10.97 11.61 12.04
C GLU A 117 12.47 11.84 11.77
N PRO A 118 13.36 11.40 12.68
CA PRO A 118 14.80 11.61 12.52
C PRO A 118 15.37 10.75 11.38
N VAL A 119 15.89 11.41 10.34
CA VAL A 119 16.56 10.74 9.23
C VAL A 119 17.98 10.36 9.64
N THR A 120 18.16 9.10 10.02
CA THR A 120 19.47 8.56 10.38
C THR A 120 20.20 7.98 9.16
N LEU A 121 21.53 7.93 9.21
CA LEU A 121 22.34 7.27 8.18
C LEU A 121 21.98 5.79 8.04
N GLY A 122 21.61 5.12 9.14
CA GLY A 122 21.16 3.73 9.14
C GLY A 122 19.86 3.54 8.35
N LEU A 123 18.90 4.46 8.51
CA LEU A 123 17.65 4.46 7.74
C LEU A 123 17.93 4.63 6.24
N LEU A 124 18.76 5.60 5.88
CA LEU A 124 19.12 5.85 4.47
C LEU A 124 19.87 4.67 3.85
N ALA A 125 20.80 4.05 4.58
CA ALA A 125 21.52 2.87 4.13
C ALA A 125 20.58 1.67 3.93
N GLY A 126 19.68 1.42 4.88
CA GLY A 126 18.67 0.36 4.77
C GLY A 126 17.72 0.58 3.60
N ALA A 127 17.16 1.79 3.47
CA ALA A 127 16.28 2.15 2.36
C ALA A 127 16.97 1.99 1.00
N SER A 128 18.22 2.43 0.88
CA SER A 128 19.03 2.30 -0.33
C SER A 128 19.32 0.83 -0.66
N LEU A 129 19.63 0.01 0.34
CA LEU A 129 19.89 -1.41 0.16
C LEU A 129 18.64 -2.16 -0.33
N ILE A 130 17.47 -1.84 0.23
CA ILE A 130 16.20 -2.42 -0.21
C ILE A 130 15.90 -2.00 -1.66
N ALA A 131 16.04 -0.71 -1.98
CA ALA A 131 15.82 -0.21 -3.35
C ALA A 131 16.77 -0.86 -4.37
N ALA A 132 18.06 -1.01 -4.01
CA ALA A 132 19.05 -1.69 -4.84
C ALA A 132 18.70 -3.16 -5.06
N GLY A 133 18.39 -3.90 -3.98
CA GLY A 133 18.04 -5.31 -4.05
C GLY A 133 16.79 -5.56 -4.92
N ILE A 134 15.77 -4.72 -4.78
CA ILE A 134 14.57 -4.79 -5.60
C ILE A 134 14.86 -4.50 -7.07
N THR A 135 15.74 -3.53 -7.36
CA THR A 135 16.13 -3.19 -8.73
C THR A 135 16.91 -4.34 -9.39
N MET A 136 17.75 -5.06 -8.63
CA MET A 136 18.45 -6.25 -9.14
C MET A 136 17.52 -7.39 -9.54
N VAL A 137 16.30 -7.47 -8.99
CA VAL A 137 15.31 -8.49 -9.40
C VAL A 137 14.76 -8.22 -10.81
N VAL A 138 14.84 -6.97 -11.29
CA VAL A 138 14.33 -6.56 -12.61
C VAL A 138 15.36 -6.68 -13.72
N LEU A 139 16.63 -6.49 -13.38
CA LEU A 139 17.78 -6.53 -14.32
C LEU A 139 18.13 -7.97 -14.68
#